data_AF-A0A6C0KC96-F1
#
_entry.id   AF-A0A6C0KC96-F1
#
_cell.length_a   1.000
_cell.length_b   1.000
_cell.length_c   1.000
_cell.angle_alpha   90.00
_cell.angle_beta   90.00
_cell.angle_gamma   90.00
#
_symmetry.space_group_name_H-M   'P 1'
#
loop_
_entity.id
_entity.type
_entity.pdbx_description
1 polymer ?
#
loop_
_entity_poly.entity_id
_entity_poly.type
_entity_poly.pdbx_seq_one_letter_code
_entity_poly.pdbx_strand_id
1 'polypeptide(L)'
;MKTQSAVKSIRSHRKQTAAKSRQSTRKQTAVKSRRSPSKSRKQTAVKSRQSTSKSRKQTAVKSRQSTSKSRKQTAVKSRRSPSKSRKQTAVKSRRSPRKSRRSTKRSPIKKIKNESRRKNIRQKSKMGKVYIASMNLRGKWAESPDGAQKINVTSAQAKNSKNRRDFSPMTETWYKSPFDGTEFYNFEAFWQSGKVYDGIPEEKTKKFWKNVREPKRRYPGSKGMKVLYAKWDGNPDKMNWVDSRKNVYVPLYYDMMKDTEMANEWKKSVEQGVDVVIYDFDGPRLADGSVICKEVDLEFLREKINDTRFPFGHGYVVAAYISGIPINEFL
;
A
#
# COMPACT_ATOMS: atom_id res chain seq x y z
N MET A 1 -41.23 14.11 -68.41
CA MET A 1 -40.06 13.24 -68.17
C MET A 1 -40.18 12.71 -66.74
N LYS A 2 -40.60 11.44 -66.52
CA LYS A 2 -39.74 10.29 -66.10
C LYS A 2 -38.87 10.67 -64.88
N THR A 3 -38.96 10.11 -63.67
CA THR A 3 -39.18 8.71 -63.25
C THR A 3 -39.47 8.62 -61.73
N GLN A 4 -40.23 7.59 -61.34
CA GLN A 4 -40.45 7.07 -59.97
C GLN A 4 -39.32 6.10 -59.52
N SER A 5 -39.42 5.64 -58.26
CA SER A 5 -38.81 4.45 -57.60
C SER A 5 -37.45 4.66 -56.92
N ALA A 6 -37.10 4.01 -55.81
CA ALA A 6 -37.77 3.15 -54.83
C ALA A 6 -36.77 2.94 -53.67
N VAL A 7 -37.21 2.86 -52.42
CA VAL A 7 -36.38 2.34 -51.31
C VAL A 7 -37.09 1.14 -50.70
N LYS A 8 -36.45 -0.01 -50.88
CA LYS A 8 -36.93 -1.34 -50.48
C LYS A 8 -36.69 -1.60 -48.99
N SER A 9 -37.74 -2.13 -48.39
CA SER A 9 -37.83 -2.84 -47.11
C SER A 9 -36.83 -4.01 -47.01
N ILE A 10 -36.14 -4.12 -45.86
CA ILE A 10 -35.34 -5.29 -45.48
C ILE A 10 -36.07 -6.06 -44.37
N ARG A 11 -36.50 -7.27 -44.75
CA ARG A 11 -37.07 -8.34 -43.93
C ARG A 11 -36.06 -8.83 -42.89
N SER A 12 -36.48 -8.94 -41.63
CA SER A 12 -35.87 -9.86 -40.67
C SER A 12 -36.45 -11.27 -40.87
N HIS A 13 -35.59 -12.27 -40.95
CA HIS A 13 -35.96 -13.68 -40.93
C HIS A 13 -35.29 -14.33 -39.72
N ARG A 14 -36.11 -14.61 -38.71
CA ARG A 14 -35.77 -15.38 -37.51
C ARG A 14 -35.96 -16.86 -37.85
N LYS A 15 -34.87 -17.60 -38.06
CA LYS A 15 -34.93 -19.07 -38.15
C LYS A 15 -34.54 -19.70 -36.82
N GLN A 16 -35.47 -20.53 -36.35
CA GLN A 16 -35.36 -21.50 -35.28
C GLN A 16 -34.22 -22.50 -35.56
N THR A 17 -33.51 -22.92 -34.52
CA THR A 17 -32.79 -24.20 -34.52
C THR A 17 -33.24 -25.03 -33.34
N ALA A 18 -33.45 -26.31 -33.65
CA ALA A 18 -34.17 -27.29 -32.87
C ALA A 18 -33.26 -28.04 -31.88
N ALA A 19 -33.94 -28.58 -30.86
CA ALA A 19 -33.46 -29.57 -29.92
C ALA A 19 -32.99 -30.87 -30.59
N LYS A 20 -31.98 -31.53 -29.99
CA LYS A 20 -31.99 -32.96 -29.62
C LYS A 20 -30.64 -33.38 -29.00
N SER A 21 -30.73 -34.47 -28.22
CA SER A 21 -29.68 -35.33 -27.66
C SER A 21 -29.15 -34.95 -26.26
N ARG A 22 -29.07 -35.84 -25.26
CA ARG A 22 -29.41 -37.27 -25.16
C ARG A 22 -29.40 -37.68 -23.67
N GLN A 23 -30.00 -38.84 -23.43
CA GLN A 23 -30.43 -39.42 -22.16
C GLN A 23 -29.34 -39.75 -21.14
N SER A 24 -29.77 -39.64 -19.88
CA SER A 24 -29.30 -40.36 -18.70
C SER A 24 -29.22 -41.87 -18.94
N THR A 25 -28.15 -42.52 -18.50
CA THR A 25 -28.23 -43.83 -17.85
C THR A 25 -27.24 -43.94 -16.70
N ARG A 26 -27.80 -44.25 -15.54
CA ARG A 26 -27.19 -44.57 -14.27
C ARG A 26 -26.81 -46.06 -14.28
N LYS A 27 -25.56 -46.40 -14.00
CA LYS A 27 -25.17 -47.73 -13.49
C LYS A 27 -24.25 -47.55 -12.29
N GLN A 28 -24.77 -47.93 -11.14
CA GLN A 28 -24.01 -48.26 -9.94
C GLN A 28 -23.32 -49.61 -10.16
N THR A 29 -22.10 -49.78 -9.66
CA THR A 29 -21.70 -50.97 -8.89
C THR A 29 -20.29 -50.86 -8.32
N ALA A 30 -20.15 -51.48 -7.14
CA ALA A 30 -18.95 -52.10 -6.58
C ALA A 30 -17.88 -51.21 -5.89
N VAL A 31 -18.14 -51.00 -4.60
CA VAL A 31 -17.16 -51.01 -3.52
C VAL A 31 -16.20 -52.20 -3.66
N LYS A 32 -14.88 -51.94 -3.66
CA LYS A 32 -13.87 -52.89 -3.17
C LYS A 32 -12.74 -52.13 -2.47
N SER A 33 -12.74 -52.23 -1.15
CA SER A 33 -11.59 -52.03 -0.30
C SER A 33 -10.48 -53.01 -0.68
N ARG A 34 -9.22 -52.55 -0.63
CA ARG A 34 -8.09 -53.34 -0.07
C ARG A 34 -6.76 -52.56 -0.11
N ARG A 35 -6.21 -52.46 1.10
CA ARG A 35 -4.80 -52.65 1.48
C ARG A 35 -3.72 -51.71 0.90
N SER A 36 -3.22 -50.88 1.81
CA SER A 36 -1.81 -50.50 1.91
C SER A 36 -0.87 -51.71 1.82
N PRO A 37 0.34 -51.49 1.30
CA PRO A 37 1.51 -52.12 1.88
C PRO A 37 2.57 -51.09 2.28
N SER A 38 2.92 -51.15 3.56
CA SER A 38 4.18 -50.68 4.13
C SER A 38 5.38 -51.49 3.62
N LYS A 39 6.58 -50.88 3.76
CA LYS A 39 7.94 -51.44 3.72
C LYS A 39 8.62 -51.46 2.34
N SER A 40 9.70 -50.71 2.17
CA SER A 40 11.03 -51.14 2.62
C SER A 40 12.14 -50.19 2.17
N ARG A 41 13.02 -49.95 3.13
CA ARG A 41 14.36 -49.38 3.07
C ARG A 41 15.21 -50.13 2.04
N LYS A 42 15.75 -49.43 1.05
CA LYS A 42 16.98 -49.84 0.34
C LYS A 42 18.01 -48.72 0.42
N GLN A 43 19.02 -48.97 1.25
CA GLN A 43 20.32 -48.33 1.13
C GLN A 43 21.00 -48.92 -0.11
N THR A 44 21.56 -48.06 -0.96
CA THR A 44 22.67 -48.43 -1.84
C THR A 44 23.75 -47.37 -1.72
N ALA A 45 24.95 -47.88 -1.52
CA ALA A 45 26.19 -47.18 -1.27
C ALA A 45 26.78 -46.56 -2.55
N VAL A 46 27.48 -45.45 -2.33
CA VAL A 46 28.80 -45.10 -2.86
C VAL A 46 29.06 -45.33 -4.35
N LYS A 47 29.20 -44.22 -5.09
CA LYS A 47 30.28 -44.08 -6.07
C LYS A 47 30.87 -42.68 -6.01
N SER A 48 32.14 -42.66 -5.64
CA SER A 48 33.10 -41.56 -5.64
C SER A 48 33.25 -40.93 -7.04
N ARG A 49 33.39 -39.61 -7.09
CA ARG A 49 34.09 -38.93 -8.19
C ARG A 49 34.69 -37.60 -7.72
N GLN A 50 36.01 -37.66 -7.52
CA GLN A 50 37.04 -36.68 -7.80
C GLN A 50 36.71 -35.20 -7.61
N SER A 51 37.11 -34.70 -6.45
CA SER A 51 37.51 -33.30 -6.23
C SER A 51 38.83 -33.00 -6.95
N THR A 52 38.82 -32.04 -7.87
CA THR A 52 40.04 -31.38 -8.35
C THR A 52 40.28 -30.11 -7.56
N SER A 53 41.38 -30.13 -6.82
CA SER A 53 41.99 -29.04 -6.07
C SER A 53 42.61 -28.00 -7.00
N LYS A 54 42.30 -26.72 -6.80
CA LYS A 54 43.27 -25.64 -7.07
C LYS A 54 43.32 -24.68 -5.89
N SER A 55 44.50 -24.68 -5.26
CA SER A 55 44.90 -23.83 -4.16
C SER A 55 45.04 -22.37 -4.60
N ARG A 56 44.69 -21.41 -3.75
CA ARG A 56 45.42 -20.14 -3.68
C ARG A 56 45.30 -19.46 -2.31
N LYS A 57 46.39 -19.63 -1.55
CA LYS A 57 47.00 -18.73 -0.56
C LYS A 57 46.08 -18.02 0.44
N GLN A 58 46.09 -18.56 1.66
CA GLN A 58 45.92 -17.80 2.90
C GLN A 58 47.23 -17.07 3.23
N THR A 59 47.13 -15.80 3.61
CA THR A 59 48.12 -15.11 4.44
C THR A 59 47.43 -14.74 5.74
N ALA A 60 47.81 -15.43 6.82
CA ALA A 60 47.49 -15.07 8.19
C ALA A 60 48.64 -14.19 8.72
N VAL A 61 48.30 -13.04 9.31
CA VAL A 61 49.18 -12.31 10.22
C VAL A 61 48.52 -12.27 11.59
N LYS A 62 49.32 -12.69 12.57
CA LYS A 62 49.02 -12.87 13.98
C LYS A 62 48.89 -11.54 14.74
N SER A 63 48.17 -11.66 15.86
CA SER A 63 48.40 -11.04 17.18
C SER A 63 47.98 -9.59 17.42
N ARG A 64 47.09 -9.39 18.39
CA ARG A 64 47.40 -9.02 19.80
C ARG A 64 46.08 -8.90 20.57
N GLN A 65 45.87 -9.74 21.58
CA GLN A 65 46.09 -9.48 23.01
C GLN A 65 45.08 -8.52 23.65
N SER A 66 44.33 -9.12 24.57
CA SER A 66 43.42 -8.58 25.57
C SER A 66 44.01 -7.50 26.48
N THR A 67 43.18 -6.53 26.89
CA THR A 67 43.14 -6.06 28.29
C THR A 67 41.76 -5.51 28.64
N SER A 68 41.20 -6.07 29.70
CA SER A 68 40.15 -5.51 30.57
C SER A 68 40.54 -4.15 31.14
N LYS A 69 39.58 -3.24 31.35
CA LYS A 69 39.50 -2.41 32.56
C LYS A 69 38.13 -1.78 32.76
N SER A 70 37.76 -1.77 34.02
CA SER A 70 36.50 -1.42 34.67
C SER A 70 36.31 0.08 34.90
N ARG A 71 35.04 0.44 35.17
CA ARG A 71 34.61 1.40 36.23
C ARG A 71 34.79 2.89 35.93
N LYS A 72 33.66 3.61 35.86
CA LYS A 72 33.27 4.60 36.89
C LYS A 72 31.83 5.08 36.70
N GLN A 73 31.05 4.83 37.75
CA GLN A 73 29.85 5.59 38.10
C GLN A 73 30.25 7.03 38.44
N THR A 74 29.42 8.00 38.06
CA THR A 74 29.26 9.25 38.82
C THR A 74 27.81 9.68 38.75
N ALA A 75 27.13 9.52 39.88
CA ALA A 75 25.91 10.23 40.23
C ALA A 75 26.31 11.64 40.70
N VAL A 76 25.59 12.69 40.26
CA VAL A 76 25.66 14.02 40.89
C VAL A 76 24.25 14.58 41.07
N LYS A 77 23.85 14.54 42.35
CA LYS A 77 23.16 15.54 43.18
C LYS A 77 22.30 16.62 42.52
N SER A 78 21.01 16.51 42.85
CA SER A 78 20.10 17.56 43.34
C SER A 78 20.65 18.98 43.59
N ARG A 79 19.89 19.99 43.13
CA ARG A 79 19.72 21.27 43.84
C ARG A 79 18.30 21.81 43.69
N ARG A 80 17.69 22.03 44.87
CA ARG A 80 16.44 22.74 45.17
C ARG A 80 16.53 24.23 44.81
N SER A 81 15.41 24.75 44.28
CA SER A 81 14.62 25.95 44.68
C SER A 81 15.33 27.32 44.86
N PRO A 82 14.71 28.47 44.49
CA PRO A 82 13.54 28.96 45.22
C PRO A 82 12.43 29.69 44.43
N SER A 83 11.26 29.60 45.06
CA SER A 83 10.09 30.47 44.95
C SER A 83 10.39 31.96 44.98
N LYS A 84 9.71 32.74 44.13
CA LYS A 84 9.43 34.15 44.39
C LYS A 84 7.94 34.43 44.34
N SER A 85 7.51 35.08 45.41
CA SER A 85 6.19 35.49 45.83
C SER A 85 5.78 36.85 45.27
N ARG A 86 4.46 37.08 45.26
CA ARG A 86 3.79 38.34 45.67
C ARG A 86 3.80 39.52 44.68
N LYS A 87 2.61 39.88 44.20
CA LYS A 87 1.98 41.17 44.51
C LYS A 87 0.48 41.16 44.17
N GLN A 88 -0.32 41.24 45.23
CA GLN A 88 -1.69 41.72 45.22
C GLN A 88 -1.67 43.25 45.13
N THR A 89 -2.58 43.84 44.37
CA THR A 89 -3.04 45.22 44.58
C THR A 89 -4.55 45.24 44.44
N ALA A 90 -5.22 45.39 45.57
CA ALA A 90 -6.59 45.86 45.68
C ALA A 90 -6.58 47.39 45.68
N VAL A 91 -7.47 48.04 44.91
CA VAL A 91 -7.79 49.45 45.09
C VAL A 91 -9.31 49.65 45.12
N LYS A 92 -9.68 50.52 46.06
CA LYS A 92 -10.97 50.90 46.62
C LYS A 92 -12.02 51.47 45.64
N SER A 93 -13.25 51.06 45.92
CA SER A 93 -14.53 51.81 45.94
C SER A 93 -14.55 53.29 45.51
N ARG A 94 -15.54 53.64 44.66
CA ARG A 94 -16.28 54.92 44.73
C ARG A 94 -17.75 54.73 44.35
N ARG A 95 -18.62 55.31 45.19
CA ARG A 95 -20.09 55.35 45.14
C ARG A 95 -20.60 56.36 44.09
N SER A 96 -21.64 55.94 43.35
CA SER A 96 -22.85 56.60 42.79
C SER A 96 -22.90 58.13 42.51
N PRO A 97 -23.64 58.59 41.46
CA PRO A 97 -25.10 58.69 41.59
C PRO A 97 -25.95 58.30 40.36
N ARG A 98 -27.19 57.98 40.73
CA ARG A 98 -28.41 57.65 40.00
C ARG A 98 -28.78 58.73 38.94
N LYS A 99 -29.02 58.33 37.68
CA LYS A 99 -29.93 59.04 36.77
C LYS A 99 -30.80 58.05 36.00
N SER A 100 -32.10 58.25 36.17
CA SER A 100 -33.21 57.61 35.49
C SER A 100 -33.15 57.84 33.98
N ARG A 101 -33.37 56.79 33.18
CA ARG A 101 -33.82 56.97 31.79
C ARG A 101 -34.48 55.71 31.21
N ARG A 102 -35.79 55.84 31.02
CA ARG A 102 -36.64 55.28 29.95
C ARG A 102 -36.43 53.81 29.58
N SER A 103 -37.33 52.98 30.11
CA SER A 103 -37.68 51.67 29.56
C SER A 103 -38.30 51.82 28.16
N THR A 104 -37.54 51.49 27.12
CA THR A 104 -38.13 51.04 25.86
C THR A 104 -37.99 49.52 25.80
N LYS A 105 -39.14 48.84 25.86
CA LYS A 105 -39.26 47.39 25.63
C LYS A 105 -38.76 47.10 24.21
N ARG A 106 -37.50 46.68 24.08
CA ARG A 106 -36.97 46.00 22.89
C ARG A 106 -37.01 44.51 23.13
N SER A 107 -37.76 43.82 22.29
CA SER A 107 -38.08 42.40 22.33
C SER A 107 -36.83 41.49 22.45
N PRO A 108 -36.85 40.42 23.27
CA PRO A 108 -35.68 39.54 23.49
C PRO A 108 -35.26 38.68 22.29
N ILE A 109 -36.02 38.69 21.19
CA ILE A 109 -35.96 37.65 20.15
C ILE A 109 -34.76 37.82 19.19
N LYS A 110 -34.11 38.99 19.12
CA LYS A 110 -33.01 39.23 18.17
C LYS A 110 -31.59 39.04 18.72
N LYS A 111 -31.40 38.90 20.04
CA LYS A 111 -30.05 38.68 20.62
C LYS A 111 -29.61 37.20 20.60
N ILE A 112 -30.55 36.27 20.69
CA ILE A 112 -30.25 34.82 20.71
C ILE A 112 -29.81 34.29 19.34
N LYS A 113 -30.24 34.91 18.23
CA LYS A 113 -29.87 34.51 16.87
C LYS A 113 -28.43 34.87 16.46
N ASN A 114 -27.76 35.80 17.15
CA ASN A 114 -26.38 36.18 16.81
C ASN A 114 -25.32 35.44 17.62
N GLU A 115 -25.64 34.94 18.82
CA GLU A 115 -24.72 34.09 19.61
C GLU A 115 -24.65 32.65 19.09
N SER A 116 -25.77 32.14 18.58
CA SER A 116 -25.85 30.85 17.87
C SER A 116 -25.19 30.90 16.48
N ARG A 117 -25.09 32.08 15.85
CA ARG A 117 -24.31 32.29 14.62
C ARG A 117 -22.81 32.46 14.87
N ARG A 118 -22.40 33.02 16.02
CA ARG A 118 -20.99 33.20 16.39
C ARG A 118 -20.28 31.95 16.90
N LYS A 119 -21.02 30.95 17.41
CA LYS A 119 -20.48 29.61 17.72
C LYS A 119 -20.33 28.70 16.49
N ASN A 120 -20.75 29.16 15.31
CA ASN A 120 -20.70 28.40 14.05
C ASN A 120 -19.64 28.92 13.08
N ILE A 121 -18.72 29.78 13.53
CA ILE A 121 -17.36 29.79 12.96
C ILE A 121 -16.71 28.51 13.47
N ARG A 122 -17.15 27.36 12.93
CA ARG A 122 -16.40 26.10 12.97
C ARG A 122 -14.99 26.50 12.56
N GLN A 123 -14.05 26.51 13.50
CA GLN A 123 -12.64 26.42 13.15
C GLN A 123 -12.58 25.30 12.13
N LYS A 124 -12.31 25.65 10.88
CA LYS A 124 -12.09 24.67 9.82
C LYS A 124 -10.89 23.91 10.34
N SER A 125 -11.12 22.73 10.93
CA SER A 125 -10.06 21.96 11.57
C SER A 125 -9.02 21.77 10.49
N LYS A 126 -7.78 22.18 10.79
CA LYS A 126 -6.68 22.00 9.85
C LYS A 126 -6.63 20.51 9.53
N MET A 127 -6.67 20.16 8.25
CA MET A 127 -6.49 18.76 7.83
C MET A 127 -5.18 18.23 8.43
N GLY A 128 -5.21 16.95 8.80
CA GLY A 128 -4.04 16.24 9.27
C GLY A 128 -3.01 16.11 8.15
N LYS A 129 -1.77 15.90 8.55
CA LYS A 129 -0.67 15.66 7.63
C LYS A 129 -0.54 14.18 7.33
N VAL A 130 -0.20 13.86 6.08
CA VAL A 130 0.09 12.50 5.65
C VAL A 130 1.58 12.37 5.43
N TYR A 131 2.18 11.36 6.05
CA TYR A 131 3.57 11.02 5.88
C TYR A 131 3.69 9.63 5.26
N ILE A 132 4.76 9.37 4.53
CA ILE A 132 5.16 8.02 4.11
C ILE A 132 6.54 7.68 4.65
N ALA A 133 6.66 6.47 5.17
CA ALA A 133 7.84 5.96 5.83
C ALA A 133 8.25 4.61 5.23
N SER A 134 9.54 4.41 5.02
CA SER A 134 10.07 3.09 4.70
C SER A 134 10.32 2.26 5.96
N MET A 135 10.20 0.95 5.80
CA MET A 135 10.60 -0.03 6.80
C MET A 135 11.29 -1.23 6.17
N ASN A 136 12.03 -1.97 6.99
CA ASN A 136 12.59 -3.25 6.61
C ASN A 136 11.76 -4.38 7.24
N LEU A 137 11.58 -5.49 6.51
CA LEU A 137 10.86 -6.68 7.02
C LEU A 137 11.46 -7.19 8.33
N ARG A 138 12.78 -7.10 8.45
CA ARG A 138 13.54 -7.32 9.67
C ARG A 138 14.46 -6.11 9.83
N GLY A 139 14.42 -5.45 10.98
CA GLY A 139 15.31 -4.34 11.30
C GLY A 139 14.60 -2.98 11.37
N LYS A 140 15.32 -1.93 10.97
CA LYS A 140 14.95 -0.54 11.23
C LYS A 140 13.70 -0.11 10.46
N TRP A 141 12.85 0.64 11.15
CA TRP A 141 11.73 1.40 10.59
C TRP A 141 12.08 2.88 10.69
N ALA A 142 11.65 3.69 9.72
CA ALA A 142 11.83 5.13 9.84
C ALA A 142 11.06 5.67 11.04
N GLU A 143 11.63 6.69 11.70
CA GLU A 143 10.99 7.36 12.82
C GLU A 143 9.75 8.13 12.34
N SER A 144 8.66 7.98 13.08
CA SER A 144 7.40 8.68 12.81
C SER A 144 7.38 10.04 13.52
N PRO A 145 6.75 11.07 12.94
CA PRO A 145 6.45 12.29 13.67
C PRO A 145 5.67 12.01 14.96
N ASP A 146 5.91 12.82 16.00
CA ASP A 146 5.24 12.66 17.29
C ASP A 146 3.73 12.80 17.16
N GLY A 147 2.99 11.87 17.76
CA GLY A 147 1.52 11.86 17.75
C GLY A 147 0.88 11.33 16.45
N ALA A 148 1.65 11.08 15.38
CA ALA A 148 1.10 10.55 14.13
C ALA A 148 0.66 9.08 14.29
N GLN A 149 -0.51 8.74 13.74
CA GLN A 149 -1.02 7.36 13.74
C GLN A 149 -0.30 6.51 12.69
N LYS A 150 0.15 5.32 13.11
CA LYS A 150 0.96 4.42 12.28
C LYS A 150 0.08 3.46 11.49
N ILE A 151 0.14 3.54 10.17
CA ILE A 151 -0.62 2.68 9.26
C ILE A 151 0.37 1.80 8.50
N ASN A 152 0.41 0.51 8.84
CA ASN A 152 1.15 -0.46 8.05
C ASN A 152 0.28 -0.87 6.86
N VAL A 153 0.80 -0.79 5.63
CA VAL A 153 0.07 -1.17 4.41
C VAL A 153 0.58 -2.46 3.78
N THR A 154 1.49 -3.17 4.45
CA THR A 154 2.19 -4.32 3.85
C THR A 154 1.53 -5.66 4.17
N SER A 155 1.89 -6.67 3.36
CA SER A 155 1.50 -8.07 3.56
C SER A 155 2.08 -8.74 4.80
N ALA A 156 3.01 -8.08 5.51
CA ALA A 156 3.67 -8.65 6.69
C ALA A 156 2.80 -8.63 7.96
N GLN A 157 1.66 -7.94 7.92
CA GLN A 157 0.68 -7.93 9.00
C GLN A 157 -0.04 -9.27 9.13
N ALA A 158 -0.72 -9.47 10.27
CA ALA A 158 -1.60 -10.62 10.47
C ALA A 158 -2.70 -10.69 9.40
N LYS A 159 -3.13 -11.91 9.04
CA LYS A 159 -4.13 -12.14 7.98
C LYS A 159 -5.49 -11.46 8.27
N ASN A 160 -5.82 -11.29 9.55
CA ASN A 160 -7.04 -10.63 10.00
C ASN A 160 -6.93 -9.09 10.10
N SER A 161 -5.77 -8.50 9.77
CA SER A 161 -5.63 -7.04 9.73
C SER A 161 -6.48 -6.47 8.59
N LYS A 162 -7.38 -5.54 8.90
CA LYS A 162 -8.16 -4.80 7.90
C LYS A 162 -7.26 -4.00 6.96
N ASN A 163 -6.19 -3.37 7.50
CA ASN A 163 -5.21 -2.67 6.67
C ASN A 163 -4.50 -3.62 5.69
N ARG A 164 -4.20 -4.85 6.11
CA ARG A 164 -3.64 -5.85 5.19
C ARG A 164 -4.64 -6.19 4.10
N ARG A 165 -5.90 -6.48 4.48
CA ARG A 165 -6.98 -6.82 3.55
C ARG A 165 -7.11 -5.75 2.47
N ASP A 166 -7.16 -4.48 2.86
CA ASP A 166 -7.51 -3.37 1.97
C ASP A 166 -6.31 -2.77 1.24
N PHE A 167 -5.11 -2.79 1.84
CA PHE A 167 -3.93 -2.14 1.27
C PHE A 167 -2.83 -3.08 0.79
N SER A 168 -2.91 -4.39 1.03
CA SER A 168 -1.86 -5.27 0.51
C SER A 168 -2.19 -5.70 -0.93
N PRO A 169 -1.31 -5.46 -1.92
CA PRO A 169 -1.50 -6.01 -3.27
C PRO A 169 -1.39 -7.54 -3.30
N MET A 170 -1.00 -8.15 -2.18
CA MET A 170 -0.89 -9.60 -2.01
C MET A 170 -2.15 -10.26 -1.42
N THR A 171 -3.17 -9.47 -1.04
CA THR A 171 -4.45 -10.00 -0.55
C THR A 171 -5.19 -10.71 -1.68
N GLU A 172 -5.78 -11.86 -1.38
CA GLU A 172 -6.58 -12.62 -2.35
C GLU A 172 -7.82 -11.81 -2.77
N THR A 173 -7.88 -11.47 -4.06
CA THR A 173 -8.97 -10.66 -4.63
C THR A 173 -9.51 -11.24 -5.93
N TRP A 174 -8.89 -12.29 -6.47
CA TRP A 174 -9.21 -12.81 -7.82
C TRP A 174 -9.23 -11.68 -8.85
N TYR A 175 -8.18 -10.84 -8.81
CA TYR A 175 -8.05 -9.64 -9.62
C TYR A 175 -8.19 -9.96 -11.12
N LYS A 176 -9.17 -9.31 -11.76
CA LYS A 176 -9.44 -9.47 -13.18
C LYS A 176 -8.68 -8.42 -13.99
N SER A 177 -7.79 -8.87 -14.86
CA SER A 177 -7.04 -8.02 -15.78
C SER A 177 -8.00 -7.19 -16.65
N PRO A 178 -7.81 -5.86 -16.74
CA PRO A 178 -8.65 -5.01 -17.58
C PRO A 178 -8.34 -5.19 -19.08
N PHE A 179 -7.24 -5.86 -19.44
CA PHE A 179 -6.76 -5.96 -20.82
C PHE A 179 -7.36 -7.16 -21.56
N ASP A 180 -7.50 -8.29 -20.89
CA ASP A 180 -7.92 -9.57 -21.48
C ASP A 180 -8.94 -10.34 -20.62
N GLY A 181 -9.30 -9.81 -19.45
CA GLY A 181 -10.21 -10.45 -18.52
C GLY A 181 -9.61 -11.66 -17.78
N THR A 182 -8.31 -11.95 -17.92
CA THR A 182 -7.65 -13.04 -17.19
C THR A 182 -7.70 -12.76 -15.68
N GLU A 183 -8.06 -13.77 -14.89
CA GLU A 183 -8.07 -13.70 -13.43
C GLU A 183 -6.71 -14.08 -12.82
N PHE A 184 -6.28 -13.29 -11.84
CA PHE A 184 -5.06 -13.48 -11.07
C PHE A 184 -5.41 -13.61 -9.59
N TYR A 185 -4.66 -14.42 -8.84
CA TYR A 185 -4.91 -14.62 -7.41
C TYR A 185 -5.01 -13.30 -6.61
N ASN A 186 -4.16 -12.33 -6.96
CA ASN A 186 -4.15 -10.98 -6.39
C ASN A 186 -3.53 -9.98 -7.37
N PHE A 187 -3.58 -8.69 -7.03
CA PHE A 187 -3.01 -7.63 -7.86
C PHE A 187 -1.51 -7.79 -8.08
N GLU A 188 -0.75 -8.23 -7.07
CA GLU A 188 0.69 -8.48 -7.18
C GLU A 188 1.00 -9.53 -8.26
N ALA A 189 0.21 -10.60 -8.35
CA ALA A 189 0.38 -11.63 -9.39
C ALA A 189 0.12 -11.06 -10.79
N PHE A 190 -0.92 -10.23 -10.95
CA PHE A 190 -1.16 -9.49 -12.20
C PHE A 190 0.02 -8.57 -12.55
N TRP A 191 0.47 -7.75 -11.60
CA TRP A 191 1.58 -6.81 -11.81
C TRP A 191 2.88 -7.54 -12.19
N GLN A 192 3.19 -8.64 -11.50
CA GLN A 192 4.39 -9.42 -11.78
C GLN A 192 4.30 -10.21 -13.09
N SER A 193 3.09 -10.54 -13.56
CA SER A 193 2.90 -11.20 -14.86
C SER A 193 3.32 -10.33 -16.04
N GLY A 194 3.30 -9.01 -15.88
CA GLY A 194 3.74 -8.08 -16.89
C GLY A 194 5.25 -7.99 -17.05
N LYS A 195 6.04 -8.44 -16.07
CA LYS A 195 7.50 -8.26 -16.09
C LYS A 195 8.17 -9.25 -17.03
N VAL A 196 8.93 -8.72 -17.99
CA VAL A 196 9.79 -9.51 -18.87
C VAL A 196 11.23 -9.42 -18.38
N TYR A 197 11.83 -10.56 -18.10
CA TYR A 197 13.18 -10.66 -17.53
C TYR A 197 14.17 -11.09 -18.59
N ASP A 198 15.38 -10.56 -18.52
CA ASP A 198 16.49 -10.98 -19.36
C ASP A 198 16.81 -12.46 -19.15
N GLY A 199 16.87 -13.28 -20.20
CA GLY A 199 17.18 -14.71 -20.10
C GLY A 199 16.06 -15.62 -19.55
N ILE A 200 14.85 -15.11 -19.24
CA ILE A 200 13.68 -15.96 -18.95
C ILE A 200 12.64 -15.78 -20.06
N PRO A 201 12.21 -16.87 -20.74
CA PRO A 201 11.13 -16.79 -21.71
C PRO A 201 9.84 -16.19 -21.12
N GLU A 202 9.29 -15.17 -21.76
CA GLU A 202 8.08 -14.44 -21.35
C GLU A 202 6.89 -15.40 -21.08
N GLU A 203 6.69 -16.39 -21.95
CA GLU A 203 5.61 -17.37 -21.80
C GLU A 203 5.69 -18.18 -20.50
N LYS A 204 6.90 -18.45 -20.01
CA LYS A 204 7.09 -19.19 -18.76
C LYS A 204 6.68 -18.36 -17.54
N THR A 205 7.01 -17.07 -17.53
CA THR A 205 6.64 -16.18 -16.42
C THR A 205 5.14 -15.93 -16.40
N LYS A 206 4.54 -15.64 -17.56
CA LYS A 206 3.09 -15.45 -17.69
C LYS A 206 2.30 -16.67 -17.27
N LYS A 207 2.64 -17.86 -17.80
CA LYS A 207 1.99 -19.12 -17.42
C LYS A 207 2.10 -19.39 -15.92
N PHE A 208 3.24 -19.09 -15.30
CA PHE A 208 3.38 -19.24 -13.85
C PHE A 208 2.39 -18.34 -13.11
N TRP A 209 2.38 -17.03 -13.40
CA TRP A 209 1.56 -16.07 -12.66
C TRP A 209 0.05 -16.31 -12.81
N LYS A 210 -0.42 -16.77 -13.97
CA LYS A 210 -1.82 -17.19 -14.18
C LYS A 210 -2.22 -18.40 -13.32
N ASN A 211 -1.25 -19.23 -12.94
CA ASN A 211 -1.48 -20.46 -12.17
C ASN A 211 -1.18 -20.32 -10.67
N VAL A 212 -0.66 -19.18 -10.21
CA VAL A 212 -0.43 -18.94 -8.79
C VAL A 212 -1.77 -18.94 -8.03
N ARG A 213 -1.80 -19.58 -6.85
CA ARG A 213 -2.96 -19.65 -5.94
C ARG A 213 -2.61 -19.28 -4.50
N GLU A 214 -1.47 -18.63 -4.33
CA GLU A 214 -0.99 -18.16 -3.02
C GLU A 214 -0.15 -16.89 -3.20
N PRO A 215 0.03 -16.05 -2.17
CA PRO A 215 0.82 -14.83 -2.27
C PRO A 215 2.29 -15.11 -2.65
N LYS A 216 2.73 -14.64 -3.83
CA LYS A 216 4.14 -14.67 -4.27
C LYS A 216 4.65 -13.28 -4.60
N ARG A 217 5.86 -12.94 -4.14
CA ARG A 217 6.48 -11.62 -4.36
C ARG A 217 7.31 -11.52 -5.64
N ARG A 218 7.72 -12.65 -6.21
CA ARG A 218 8.61 -12.71 -7.38
C ARG A 218 8.48 -14.04 -8.08
N TYR A 219 8.86 -14.05 -9.36
CA TYR A 219 8.97 -15.28 -10.13
C TYR A 219 10.14 -16.13 -9.61
N PRO A 220 10.01 -17.46 -9.51
CA PRO A 220 11.12 -18.33 -9.11
C PRO A 220 12.34 -18.16 -10.02
N GLY A 221 13.51 -17.90 -9.43
CA GLY A 221 14.75 -17.69 -10.20
C GLY A 221 14.97 -16.26 -10.71
N SER A 222 13.99 -15.35 -10.62
CA SER A 222 14.16 -13.97 -11.12
C SER A 222 14.94 -13.03 -10.19
N LYS A 223 15.45 -13.53 -9.05
CA LYS A 223 16.17 -12.69 -8.09
C LYS A 223 17.51 -12.22 -8.70
N GLY A 224 17.69 -10.91 -8.79
CA GLY A 224 18.90 -10.30 -9.36
C GLY A 224 18.87 -10.20 -10.89
N MET A 225 17.79 -10.67 -11.54
CA MET A 225 17.64 -10.57 -12.98
C MET A 225 17.15 -9.19 -13.38
N LYS A 226 17.64 -8.69 -14.52
CA LYS A 226 17.23 -7.41 -15.09
C LYS A 226 15.82 -7.55 -15.68
N VAL A 227 14.91 -6.65 -15.28
CA VAL A 227 13.63 -6.48 -15.98
C VAL A 227 13.90 -5.63 -17.22
N LEU A 228 13.56 -6.15 -18.39
CA LEU A 228 13.80 -5.49 -19.66
C LEU A 228 12.71 -4.45 -19.95
N TYR A 229 11.45 -4.85 -19.78
CA TYR A 229 10.27 -4.03 -19.98
C TYR A 229 9.07 -4.69 -19.28
N ALA A 230 7.92 -4.00 -19.30
CA ALA A 230 6.64 -4.55 -18.90
C ALA A 230 5.71 -4.71 -20.11
N LYS A 231 4.97 -5.82 -20.16
CA LYS A 231 3.97 -6.15 -21.19
C LYS A 231 2.96 -7.15 -20.65
N TRP A 232 1.67 -6.84 -20.75
CA TRP A 232 0.57 -7.72 -20.33
C TRP A 232 -0.13 -8.37 -21.52
N ASP A 233 -0.78 -9.51 -21.29
CA ASP A 233 -1.63 -10.11 -22.31
C ASP A 233 -2.86 -9.22 -22.58
N GLY A 234 -3.23 -9.07 -23.86
CA GLY A 234 -4.26 -8.12 -24.29
C GLY A 234 -3.79 -6.67 -24.40
N ASN A 235 -2.61 -6.32 -23.89
CA ASN A 235 -1.99 -5.01 -24.08
C ASN A 235 -0.78 -5.12 -25.02
N PRO A 236 -0.84 -4.55 -26.25
CA PRO A 236 0.26 -4.64 -27.20
C PRO A 236 1.50 -3.86 -26.76
N ASP A 237 1.34 -2.86 -25.90
CA ASP A 237 2.38 -1.89 -25.58
C ASP A 237 3.48 -2.49 -24.70
N LYS A 238 4.74 -2.31 -25.14
CA LYS A 238 5.91 -2.56 -24.32
C LYS A 238 6.28 -1.27 -23.61
N MET A 239 6.24 -1.28 -22.29
CA MET A 239 6.51 -0.10 -21.47
C MET A 239 7.84 -0.24 -20.75
N ASN A 240 8.60 0.86 -20.67
CA ASN A 240 9.70 0.91 -19.71
C ASN A 240 9.13 0.90 -18.28
N TRP A 241 10.03 0.81 -17.31
CA TRP A 241 9.64 0.66 -15.91
C TRP A 241 8.84 1.87 -15.37
N VAL A 242 9.21 3.10 -15.72
CA VAL A 242 8.51 4.31 -15.26
C VAL A 242 7.13 4.42 -15.92
N ASP A 243 7.06 4.24 -17.24
CA ASP A 243 5.80 4.28 -17.99
C ASP A 243 4.82 3.22 -17.50
N SER A 244 5.30 2.01 -17.21
CA SER A 244 4.47 0.94 -16.69
C SER A 244 3.88 1.26 -15.31
N ARG A 245 4.60 2.02 -14.46
CA ARG A 245 4.05 2.48 -13.18
C ARG A 245 2.93 3.48 -13.40
N LYS A 246 3.17 4.45 -14.30
CA LYS A 246 2.25 5.57 -14.55
C LYS A 246 0.97 5.14 -15.26
N ASN A 247 1.11 4.28 -16.26
CA ASN A 247 0.00 3.90 -17.14
C ASN A 247 -0.74 2.64 -16.66
N VAL A 248 -0.11 1.80 -15.82
CA VAL A 248 -0.69 0.53 -15.39
C VAL A 248 -0.75 0.41 -13.88
N TYR A 249 0.38 0.45 -13.18
CA TYR A 249 0.39 0.16 -11.74
C TYR A 249 -0.47 1.12 -10.92
N VAL A 250 -0.18 2.42 -11.00
CA VAL A 250 -0.81 3.44 -10.15
C VAL A 250 -2.31 3.54 -10.41
N PRO A 251 -2.80 3.67 -11.66
CA PRO A 251 -4.24 3.75 -11.91
C PRO A 251 -4.99 2.50 -11.47
N LEU A 252 -4.49 1.31 -11.83
CA LEU A 252 -5.21 0.07 -11.53
C LEU A 252 -5.18 -0.28 -10.04
N TYR A 253 -4.08 -0.01 -9.35
CA TYR A 253 -4.00 -0.19 -7.90
C TYR A 253 -4.90 0.81 -7.17
N TYR A 254 -4.89 2.07 -7.61
CA TYR A 254 -5.76 3.12 -7.06
C TYR A 254 -7.24 2.71 -7.16
N ASP A 255 -7.68 2.27 -8.34
CA ASP A 255 -9.07 1.84 -8.55
C ASP A 255 -9.46 0.63 -7.71
N MET A 256 -8.55 -0.31 -7.47
CA MET A 256 -8.80 -1.45 -6.60
C MET A 256 -8.98 -1.04 -5.12
N MET A 257 -8.26 -0.01 -4.67
CA MET A 257 -8.09 0.30 -3.24
C MET A 257 -9.00 1.44 -2.75
N LYS A 258 -9.27 2.47 -3.57
CA LYS A 258 -9.89 3.74 -3.13
C LYS A 258 -11.24 3.59 -2.41
N ASP A 259 -12.02 2.58 -2.77
CA ASP A 259 -13.37 2.37 -2.23
C ASP A 259 -13.41 1.37 -1.05
N THR A 260 -12.26 0.93 -0.56
CA THR A 260 -12.16 -0.01 0.57
C THR A 260 -12.46 0.66 1.92
N GLU A 261 -12.83 -0.16 2.92
CA GLU A 261 -13.19 0.30 4.27
C GLU A 261 -12.06 1.14 4.89
N MET A 262 -10.85 0.60 4.94
CA MET A 262 -9.72 1.28 5.59
C MET A 262 -9.24 2.49 4.80
N ALA A 263 -9.30 2.48 3.46
CA ALA A 263 -8.92 3.64 2.66
C ALA A 263 -9.78 4.86 3.03
N ASN A 264 -11.09 4.65 3.12
CA ASN A 264 -12.04 5.69 3.48
C ASN A 264 -11.97 6.08 4.96
N GLU A 265 -11.73 5.13 5.86
CA GLU A 265 -11.54 5.41 7.29
C GLU A 265 -10.35 6.35 7.52
N TRP A 266 -9.17 6.01 6.97
CA TRP A 266 -7.97 6.82 7.18
C TRP A 266 -8.03 8.18 6.50
N LYS A 267 -8.62 8.25 5.30
CA LYS A 267 -8.86 9.53 4.63
C LYS A 267 -9.75 10.44 5.49
N LYS A 268 -10.83 9.90 6.06
CA LYS A 268 -11.70 10.63 6.97
C LYS A 268 -10.98 11.07 8.25
N SER A 269 -10.11 10.23 8.82
CA SER A 269 -9.30 10.61 9.99
C SER A 269 -8.40 11.81 9.68
N VAL A 270 -7.76 11.82 8.52
CA VAL A 270 -6.94 12.96 8.07
C VAL A 270 -7.79 14.21 7.86
N GLU A 271 -8.97 14.10 7.25
CA GLU A 271 -9.92 15.22 7.13
C GLU A 271 -10.35 15.78 8.50
N GLN A 272 -10.33 14.95 9.54
CA GLN A 272 -10.62 15.34 10.93
C GLN A 272 -9.42 15.92 11.69
N GLY A 273 -8.26 16.06 11.05
CA GLY A 273 -7.06 16.65 11.65
C GLY A 273 -6.09 15.65 12.25
N VAL A 274 -6.24 14.35 11.98
CA VAL A 274 -5.32 13.32 12.48
C VAL A 274 -4.13 13.19 11.53
N ASP A 275 -2.93 13.40 12.06
CA ASP A 275 -1.69 13.11 11.34
C ASP A 275 -1.48 11.59 11.24
N VAL A 276 -1.11 11.10 10.06
CA VAL A 276 -0.90 9.67 9.81
C VAL A 276 0.42 9.39 9.09
N VAL A 277 1.03 8.24 9.35
CA VAL A 277 2.24 7.76 8.68
C VAL A 277 1.99 6.40 8.04
N ILE A 278 2.19 6.33 6.72
CA ILE A 278 2.05 5.12 5.90
C ILE A 278 3.39 4.38 5.86
N TYR A 279 3.44 3.16 6.41
CA TYR A 279 4.63 2.31 6.40
C TYR A 279 4.59 1.26 5.29
N ASP A 280 5.62 1.29 4.44
CA ASP A 280 5.82 0.33 3.33
C ASP A 280 7.29 -0.14 3.23
N PHE A 281 7.52 -1.31 2.63
CA PHE A 281 8.87 -1.80 2.33
C PHE A 281 9.55 -0.99 1.23
N ASP A 282 8.74 -0.48 0.30
CA ASP A 282 9.15 0.31 -0.85
C ASP A 282 8.99 1.81 -0.61
N GLY A 283 8.84 2.24 0.65
CA GLY A 283 8.78 3.67 1.00
C GLY A 283 10.09 4.42 0.72
N PRO A 284 10.14 5.74 0.99
CA PRO A 284 11.29 6.57 0.62
C PRO A 284 12.57 6.16 1.35
N ARG A 285 13.69 6.25 0.64
CA ARG A 285 15.03 5.95 1.15
C ARG A 285 16.01 7.07 0.79
N LEU A 286 17.04 7.21 1.60
CA LEU A 286 18.22 8.00 1.24
C LEU A 286 19.06 7.24 0.21
N ALA A 287 20.03 7.91 -0.41
CA ALA A 287 20.91 7.32 -1.42
C ALA A 287 21.70 6.10 -0.93
N ASP A 288 22.00 6.03 0.37
CA ASP A 288 22.65 4.91 1.04
C ASP A 288 21.69 3.73 1.36
N GLY A 289 20.40 3.86 1.02
CA GLY A 289 19.36 2.89 1.30
C GLY A 289 18.73 2.99 2.70
N SER A 290 19.18 3.95 3.52
CA SER A 290 18.63 4.20 4.85
C SER A 290 17.15 4.56 4.79
N VAL A 291 16.39 4.05 5.76
CA VAL A 291 14.94 4.29 5.86
C VAL A 291 14.66 5.72 6.33
N ILE A 292 13.69 6.39 5.71
CA ILE A 292 13.27 7.74 6.08
C ILE A 292 11.74 7.87 6.08
N CYS A 293 11.26 8.91 6.76
CA CYS A 293 9.88 9.36 6.77
C CYS A 293 9.82 10.74 6.14
N LYS A 294 8.85 10.98 5.25
CA LYS A 294 8.65 12.25 4.55
C LYS A 294 7.17 12.61 4.53
N GLU A 295 6.88 13.90 4.71
CA GLU A 295 5.55 14.46 4.45
C GLU A 295 5.24 14.30 2.97
N VAL A 296 3.99 13.97 2.66
CA VAL A 296 3.55 13.66 1.31
C VAL A 296 2.99 14.94 0.70
N ASP A 297 3.66 15.41 -0.35
CA ASP A 297 3.20 16.50 -1.20
C ASP A 297 3.31 16.10 -2.69
N LEU A 298 2.79 16.98 -3.55
CA LEU A 298 2.72 16.73 -4.99
C LEU A 298 4.11 16.62 -5.64
N GLU A 299 5.04 17.49 -5.24
CA GLU A 299 6.39 17.52 -5.80
C GLU A 299 7.16 16.25 -5.45
N PHE A 300 7.06 15.82 -4.20
CA PHE A 300 7.65 14.58 -3.72
C PHE A 300 7.11 13.36 -4.48
N LEU A 301 5.80 13.27 -4.73
CA LEU A 301 5.23 12.16 -5.51
C LEU A 301 5.71 12.16 -6.96
N ARG A 302 5.79 13.33 -7.60
CA ARG A 302 6.35 13.50 -8.96
C ARG A 302 7.82 13.09 -9.02
N GLU A 303 8.62 13.44 -8.01
CA GLU A 303 10.01 13.00 -7.92
C GLU A 303 10.08 11.48 -7.85
N LYS A 304 9.33 10.86 -6.92
CA LYS A 304 9.46 9.44 -6.62
C LYS A 304 8.92 8.52 -7.70
N ILE A 305 7.87 8.89 -8.44
CA ILE A 305 7.35 8.05 -9.53
C ILE A 305 8.39 7.89 -10.66
N ASN A 306 9.18 8.94 -10.89
CA ASN A 306 10.23 9.00 -11.91
C ASN A 306 11.59 8.46 -11.40
N ASP A 307 11.75 8.21 -10.10
CA ASP A 307 12.99 7.66 -9.54
C ASP A 307 13.13 6.17 -9.92
N THR A 308 14.20 5.85 -10.65
CA THR A 308 14.53 4.48 -11.07
C THR A 308 15.47 3.76 -10.11
N ARG A 309 16.07 4.47 -9.15
CA ARG A 309 16.99 3.90 -8.16
C ARG A 309 16.24 3.11 -7.09
N PHE A 310 15.03 3.56 -6.76
CA PHE A 310 14.18 2.95 -5.75
C PHE A 310 12.82 2.52 -6.33
N PRO A 311 12.20 1.49 -5.76
CA PRO A 311 10.84 1.11 -6.13
C PRO A 311 9.84 2.20 -5.74
N PHE A 312 8.81 2.37 -6.56
CA PHE A 312 7.61 3.14 -6.23
C PHE A 312 6.51 2.12 -5.90
N GLY A 313 6.39 1.79 -4.61
CA GLY A 313 5.43 0.79 -4.13
C GLY A 313 4.02 1.33 -3.93
N HIS A 314 3.12 0.45 -3.50
CA HIS A 314 1.71 0.78 -3.27
C HIS A 314 1.51 1.78 -2.15
N GLY A 315 2.43 1.85 -1.17
CA GLY A 315 2.38 2.83 -0.09
C GLY A 315 2.33 4.28 -0.56
N TYR A 316 2.95 4.61 -1.69
CA TYR A 316 2.85 5.96 -2.29
C TYR A 316 1.44 6.24 -2.82
N VAL A 317 0.79 5.26 -3.42
CA VAL A 317 -0.59 5.40 -3.94
C VAL A 317 -1.58 5.54 -2.78
N VAL A 318 -1.40 4.74 -1.72
CA VAL A 318 -2.21 4.86 -0.48
C VAL A 318 -2.02 6.22 0.16
N ALA A 319 -0.77 6.69 0.28
CA ALA A 319 -0.47 8.00 0.82
C ALA A 319 -1.10 9.14 0.02
N ALA A 320 -1.00 9.10 -1.31
CA ALA A 320 -1.62 10.10 -2.19
C ALA A 320 -3.15 10.13 -2.06
N TYR A 321 -3.80 8.96 -2.01
CA TYR A 321 -5.25 8.87 -1.84
C TYR A 321 -5.71 9.48 -0.50
N ILE A 322 -5.04 9.10 0.60
CA ILE A 322 -5.37 9.56 1.94
C ILE A 322 -5.07 11.07 2.10
N SER A 323 -4.04 11.59 1.43
CA SER A 323 -3.72 13.02 1.43
C SER A 323 -4.65 13.84 0.54
N GLY A 324 -5.54 13.21 -0.23
CA GLY A 324 -6.43 13.88 -1.17
C GLY A 324 -5.72 14.42 -2.42
N ILE A 325 -4.53 13.91 -2.75
CA ILE A 325 -3.79 14.29 -3.97
C ILE A 325 -4.29 13.40 -5.12
N PRO A 326 -4.90 13.97 -6.17
CA PRO A 326 -5.36 13.21 -7.32
C PRO A 326 -4.20 12.54 -8.08
N ILE A 327 -4.36 11.28 -8.48
CA ILE A 327 -3.27 10.54 -9.13
C ILE A 327 -2.79 11.20 -10.42
N ASN A 328 -3.70 11.75 -11.21
CA ASN A 328 -3.40 12.43 -12.46
C ASN A 328 -2.52 13.68 -12.30
N GLU A 329 -2.35 14.22 -11.08
CA GLU A 329 -1.48 15.37 -10.86
C GLU A 329 0.01 14.99 -10.76
N PHE A 330 0.33 13.75 -10.36
CA PHE A 330 1.72 13.29 -10.20
C PHE A 330 2.17 12.22 -11.20
N LEU A 331 1.26 11.71 -12.03
CA LEU A 331 1.59 10.78 -13.11
C LEU A 331 2.42 11.43 -14.21
#